data_AF-A0A920HR81-F1
#
_entry.id   AF-A0A920HR81-F1
#
_cell.length_a   1.000
_cell.length_b   1.000
_cell.length_c   1.000
_cell.angle_alpha   90.00
_cell.angle_beta   90.00
_cell.angle_gamma   90.00
#
_symmetry.space_group_name_H-M   'P 1'
#
loop_
_entity.id
_entity.type
_entity.pdbx_description
1 polymer ?
#
loop_
_entity_poly.entity_id
_entity_poly.type
_entity_poly.pdbx_seq_one_letter_code
_entity_poly.pdbx_strand_id
1 'polypeptide(L)' 'MLKLICLGPSEILIVADKHNNSEWVAYDMLAQSEHDESAQSILITDNETFANDVSKNINLL' A
#
# COMPACT_ATOMS: atom_id res chain seq x y z
N MET A 1 -8.29 -32.51 -8.38
CA MET A 1 -9.54 -31.89 -7.89
C MET A 1 -9.17 -30.53 -7.32
N LEU A 2 -9.25 -29.47 -8.13
CA LEU A 2 -9.10 -28.10 -7.64
C LEU A 2 -10.39 -27.72 -6.91
N LYS A 3 -10.29 -27.35 -5.63
CA LYS A 3 -11.28 -26.54 -4.93
C LYS A 3 -10.59 -25.70 -3.84
N LEU A 4 -10.60 -24.39 -4.10
CA LEU A 4 -10.87 -23.32 -3.15
C LEU A 4 -9.81 -23.09 -2.06
N ILE A 5 -8.78 -22.32 -2.41
CA ILE A 5 -8.33 -21.28 -1.48
C ILE A 5 -9.41 -20.20 -1.55
N CYS A 6 -10.13 -19.96 -0.45
CA CYS A 6 -10.88 -18.72 -0.31
C CYS A 6 -9.85 -17.59 -0.42
N LEU A 7 -9.87 -16.85 -1.53
CA LEU A 7 -9.10 -15.62 -1.66
C LEU A 7 -9.71 -14.65 -0.66
N GLY A 8 -9.04 -14.45 0.48
CA GLY A 8 -9.32 -13.30 1.34
C GLY A 8 -9.04 -12.01 0.57
N PRO A 9 -9.46 -10.84 1.10
CA PRO A 9 -9.06 -9.56 0.53
C PRO A 9 -7.56 -9.55 0.25
N SER A 10 -7.17 -9.08 -0.94
CA SER A 10 -5.76 -9.01 -1.30
C SER A 10 -5.07 -7.92 -0.46
N GLU A 11 -3.94 -8.25 0.15
CA GLU A 11 -3.21 -7.34 1.04
C GLU A 11 -1.76 -7.16 0.57
N ILE A 12 -1.24 -5.94 0.66
CA ILE A 12 0.20 -5.67 0.66
C ILE A 12 0.65 -4.97 1.95
N LEU A 13 1.82 -5.36 2.42
CA LEU A 13 2.52 -4.71 3.52
C LEU A 13 3.84 -4.13 3.00
N ILE A 14 3.99 -2.81 3.08
CA ILE A 14 5.21 -2.10 2.72
C ILE A 14 5.93 -1.71 3.99
N VAL A 15 7.21 -2.09 4.11
CA VAL A 15 8.10 -1.65 5.19
C VAL A 15 9.14 -0.74 4.57
N ALA A 16 9.10 0.55 4.87
CA ALA A 16 9.98 1.54 4.26
C ALA A 16 10.39 2.62 5.26
N ASP A 17 11.63 3.08 5.15
CA ASP A 17 12.15 4.23 5.90
C ASP A 17 12.08 5.51 5.06
N LYS A 18 12.46 6.63 5.68
CA LYS A 18 12.50 7.96 5.06
C LYS A 18 13.45 8.13 3.87
N HIS A 19 14.30 7.14 3.56
CA HIS A 19 15.25 7.23 2.45
C HIS A 19 14.65 6.78 1.11
N ASN A 20 13.42 6.28 1.14
CA ASN A 20 12.67 5.89 -0.05
C ASN A 20 11.93 7.08 -0.68
N ASN A 21 11.53 6.95 -1.95
CA ASN A 21 10.69 7.94 -2.60
C ASN A 21 9.22 7.71 -2.19
N SER A 22 8.63 8.69 -1.50
CA SER A 22 7.24 8.64 -1.03
C SER A 22 6.22 8.54 -2.17
N GLU A 23 6.54 9.08 -3.36
CA GLU A 23 5.68 9.02 -4.55
C GLU A 23 5.58 7.59 -5.08
N TRP A 24 6.71 6.88 -5.14
CA TRP A 24 6.72 5.48 -5.59
C TRP A 24 5.98 4.57 -4.65
N VAL A 25 6.15 4.76 -3.33
CA VAL A 25 5.40 4.00 -2.32
C VAL A 25 3.90 4.27 -2.43
N ALA A 26 3.50 5.52 -2.67
CA ALA A 26 2.09 5.85 -2.91
C ALA A 26 1.52 5.14 -4.15
N TYR A 27 2.29 5.07 -5.25
CA TYR A 27 1.88 4.34 -6.45
C TYR A 27 1.71 2.84 -6.21
N ASP A 28 2.63 2.21 -5.47
CA ASP A 28 2.50 0.79 -5.13
C ASP A 28 1.26 0.52 -4.27
N MET A 29 0.96 1.41 -3.31
CA MET A 29 -0.24 1.32 -2.47
C MET A 29 -1.54 1.49 -3.26
N LEU A 30 -1.55 2.42 -4.22
CA LEU A 30 -2.68 2.65 -5.12
C LEU A 30 -2.90 1.48 -6.08
N ALA A 31 -1.84 0.96 -6.69
CA ALA A 31 -1.90 -0.21 -7.57
C ALA A 31 -2.54 -1.42 -6.86
N GLN A 32 -2.22 -1.64 -5.58
CA GLN A 32 -2.90 -2.66 -4.80
C GLN A 32 -4.38 -2.33 -4.53
N SER A 33 -4.69 -1.06 -4.23
CA SER A 33 -6.05 -0.62 -3.93
C SER A 33 -6.99 -0.74 -5.15
N GLU A 34 -6.45 -0.75 -6.37
CA GLU A 34 -7.20 -0.95 -7.61
C GLU A 34 -7.58 -2.42 -7.87
N HIS A 35 -6.95 -3.39 -7.20
CA HIS A 35 -7.16 -4.80 -7.52
C HIS A 35 -8.56 -5.33 -7.13
N ASP A 36 -9.12 -4.84 -6.03
CA ASP A 36 -10.45 -5.23 -5.54
C ASP A 36 -10.94 -4.22 -4.49
N GLU A 37 -12.27 -4.06 -4.34
CA GLU A 37 -12.85 -3.15 -3.34
C GLU A 37 -12.46 -3.49 -1.89
N SER A 38 -12.14 -4.76 -1.62
CA SER A 38 -11.71 -5.23 -0.31
C SER A 38 -10.19 -5.21 -0.13
N ALA A 39 -9.41 -4.78 -1.13
CA ALA A 39 -7.96 -4.76 -1.07
C ALA A 39 -7.44 -3.83 0.04
N GLN A 40 -6.34 -4.24 0.68
CA GLN A 40 -5.71 -3.48 1.75
C GLN A 40 -4.24 -3.19 1.44
N SER A 41 -3.83 -1.94 1.66
CA SER A 41 -2.45 -1.49 1.54
C SER A 41 -1.99 -0.88 2.86
N ILE A 42 -0.98 -1.48 3.49
CA ILE A 42 -0.46 -1.06 4.79
C ILE A 42 0.99 -0.60 4.65
N LEU A 43 1.31 0.59 5.16
CA LEU A 43 2.67 1.09 5.29
C LEU A 43 3.13 1.04 6.76
N ILE A 44 4.27 0.39 7.00
CA ILE A 44 5.01 0.48 8.26
C ILE A 44 6.27 1.30 8.02
N THR A 45 6.41 2.37 8.80
CA THR A 45 7.59 3.23 8.80
C THR A 45 7.87 3.72 10.21
N ASP A 46 9.14 4.01 10.50
CA ASP A 46 9.58 4.65 11.74
C ASP A 46 9.62 6.19 11.64
N ASN A 47 9.17 6.75 10.51
CA ASN A 47 9.22 8.17 10.22
C ASN A 47 7.84 8.76 9.89
N GLU A 48 7.31 9.58 10.79
CA GLU A 48 6.00 10.22 10.65
C GLU A 48 5.92 11.20 9.47
N THR A 49 6.99 11.96 9.20
CA THR A 49 7.02 12.90 8.05
C THR A 49 6.90 12.14 6.74
N PHE A 50 7.64 11.04 6.59
CA PHE A 50 7.56 10.18 5.42
C PHE A 50 6.16 9.58 5.25
N ALA A 51 5.52 9.10 6.33
CA ALA A 51 4.15 8.61 6.28
C ALA A 51 3.16 9.68 5.78
N ASN A 52 3.30 10.91 6.28
CA ASN A 52 2.48 12.03 5.84
C ASN A 52 2.72 12.39 4.38
N ASP A 53 3.97 12.35 3.91
CA ASP A 53 4.31 12.61 2.51
C ASP A 53 3.71 11.53 1.58
N VAL A 54 3.77 10.25 1.97
CA VAL A 54 3.10 9.15 1.24
C VAL A 54 1.59 9.39 1.18
N SER A 55 0.96 9.67 2.33
CA SER A 55 -0.49 9.94 2.39
C SER A 55 -0.91 11.15 1.56
N LYS A 56 -0.08 12.19 1.52
CA LYS A 56 -0.31 13.36 0.67
C LYS A 56 -0.23 13.01 -0.81
N ASN A 57 0.76 12.20 -1.23
CA ASN A 57 0.87 11.78 -2.63
C ASN A 57 -0.32 10.92 -3.06
N ILE A 58 -0.85 10.06 -2.19
CA ILE A 58 -2.09 9.30 -2.45
C ILE A 58 -3.28 10.24 -2.73
N ASN A 59 -3.43 11.32 -1.96
CA ASN A 59 -4.55 12.26 -2.11
C ASN A 59 -4.42 13.24 -3.30
N LEU A 60 -3.24 13.32 -3.93
CA LEU A 60 -2.97 14.20 -5.06
C LEU A 60 -3.28 13.53 -6.42
N LEU A 61 -3.48 12.22 -6.41
CA LEU A 61 -3.76 11.38 -7.59
C LEU A 61 -5.26 11.09 -7.70
#